data_AF-A0A7Y3L9U8-F1
#
_entry.id   AF-A0A7Y3L9U8-F1
#
_cell.length_a   1.000
_cell.length_b   1.000
_cell.length_c   1.000
_cell.angle_alpha   90.00
_cell.angle_beta   90.00
_cell.angle_gamma   90.00
#
_symmetry.space_group_name_H-M   'P 1'
#
loop_
_entity.id
_entity.type
_entity.pdbx_description
1 polymer ?
#
loop_
_entity_poly.entity_id
_entity_poly.type
_entity_poly.pdbx_seq_one_letter_code
_entity_poly.pdbx_strand_id
1 'polypeptide(L)' 'MHLVSRGIGISITSEAVGLWYRRPGVTFVPIVDLAPCVVALAWWPQDTGLVAQLAEVANEFRLADGTI' A
#
# COMPACT_ATOMS: atom_id res chain seq x y z
N MET A 1 -9.62 -10.82 2.14
CA MET A 1 -9.35 -11.42 3.47
C MET A 1 -10.45 -12.41 3.89
N HIS A 2 -10.79 -13.38 3.03
CA HIS A 2 -11.92 -14.29 3.26
C HIS A 2 -11.69 -15.27 4.43
N LEU A 3 -10.47 -15.81 4.57
CA LEU A 3 -10.14 -16.75 5.65
C LEU A 3 -10.05 -16.05 7.01
N VAL A 4 -9.49 -14.83 7.04
CA VAL A 4 -9.41 -13.99 8.25
C VAL A 4 -10.81 -13.62 8.75
N SER A 5 -11.72 -13.20 7.86
CA SER A 5 -13.10 -12.85 8.25
C SER A 5 -13.91 -14.04 8.79
N ARG A 6 -13.43 -15.27 8.56
CA ARG A 6 -14.03 -16.51 9.07
C ARG A 6 -13.35 -17.03 10.35
N GLY A 7 -12.37 -16.30 10.89
CA GLY A 7 -11.63 -16.71 12.09
C GLY A 7 -10.68 -17.89 11.87
N ILE A 8 -10.28 -18.18 10.63
CA ILE A 8 -9.41 -19.33 10.31
C ILE A 8 -7.91 -19.00 10.52
N GLY A 9 -7.54 -17.72 10.63
CA GLY A 9 -6.16 -17.33 10.89
C GLY A 9 -5.93 -15.83 10.82
N ILE A 10 -4.66 -15.44 10.89
CA ILE A 10 -4.18 -14.05 10.78
C ILE A 10 -3.44 -13.83 9.46
N SER A 11 -3.38 -12.58 9.01
CA SER A 11 -2.66 -12.19 7.79
C SER A 11 -2.09 -10.80 7.96
N ILE A 12 -0.89 -10.59 7.41
CA ILE A 12 -0.25 -9.27 7.33
C ILE A 12 -0.55 -8.68 5.96
N THR A 13 -0.88 -7.40 5.92
CA THR A 13 -1.18 -6.66 4.70
C THR A 13 -0.69 -5.22 4.82
N SER A 14 -0.69 -4.47 3.71
CA SER A 14 -0.43 -3.04 3.76
C SER A 14 -1.57 -2.28 4.43
N GLU A 15 -1.26 -1.21 5.14
CA GLU A 15 -2.23 -0.33 5.80
C GLU A 15 -3.31 0.18 4.84
N ALA A 16 -2.94 0.43 3.58
CA ALA A 16 -3.83 0.80 2.49
C ALA A 16 -5.07 -0.11 2.38
N VAL A 17 -4.96 -1.40 2.71
CA VAL A 17 -6.12 -2.30 2.65
C VAL A 17 -7.19 -1.96 3.69
N GLY A 18 -6.78 -1.51 4.88
CA GLY A 18 -7.68 -1.07 5.94
C GLY A 18 -8.30 0.30 5.66
N LEU A 19 -7.55 1.19 4.99
CA LEU A 19 -8.01 2.51 4.60
C LEU A 19 -9.04 2.47 3.46
N TRP A 20 -8.71 1.74 2.38
CA TRP A 20 -9.48 1.82 1.14
C TRP A 20 -10.59 0.78 1.01
N TYR A 21 -10.60 -0.24 1.87
CA TYR A 21 -11.59 -1.29 1.77
C TYR A 21 -12.24 -1.68 3.10
N ARG A 22 -13.57 -1.58 3.14
CA ARG A 22 -14.35 -2.17 4.24
C ARG A 22 -14.23 -3.70 4.20
N ARG A 23 -13.86 -4.28 5.35
CA ARG A 23 -13.78 -5.74 5.55
C ARG A 23 -14.64 -6.15 6.76
N PRO A 24 -15.93 -6.46 6.56
CA PRO A 24 -16.79 -6.94 7.63
C PRO A 24 -16.19 -8.18 8.31
N GLY A 25 -16.22 -8.21 9.64
CA GLY A 25 -15.68 -9.32 10.42
C GLY A 25 -14.14 -9.39 10.48
N VAL A 26 -13.44 -8.35 10.03
CA VAL A 26 -11.97 -8.25 10.16
C VAL A 26 -11.63 -7.02 10.99
N THR A 27 -10.74 -7.19 11.96
CA THR A 27 -10.13 -6.10 12.72
C THR A 27 -8.72 -5.88 12.19
N PHE A 28 -8.39 -4.64 11.83
CA PHE A 28 -7.02 -4.26 11.47
C PHE A 28 -6.29 -3.81 12.73
N VAL A 29 -5.06 -4.29 12.91
CA VAL A 29 -4.19 -3.95 14.04
C VAL A 29 -2.86 -3.44 13.46
N PRO A 30 -2.39 -2.24 13.86
CA PRO A 30 -1.12 -1.70 13.37
C PRO A 30 0.06 -2.49 13.93
N ILE A 31 1.08 -2.69 13.10
CA ILE A 31 2.38 -3.24 13.50
C ILE A 31 3.36 -2.08 13.55
N VAL A 32 3.86 -1.76 14.74
CA VAL A 32 4.63 -0.52 14.99
C VAL A 32 6.16 -0.71 14.95
N ASP A 33 6.61 -1.96 14.95
CA ASP A 33 8.02 -2.37 15.00
C ASP A 33 8.49 -3.07 13.72
N LEU A 34 7.67 -3.01 12.65
CA LEU A 34 8.03 -3.52 11.33
C LEU A 34 8.51 -2.38 10.43
N ALA A 35 9.58 -2.63 9.67
CA ALA A 35 10.03 -1.69 8.65
C ALA A 35 8.92 -1.44 7.62
N PRO A 36 8.73 -0.18 7.14
CA PRO A 36 7.70 0.13 6.16
C PRO A 36 7.86 -0.68 4.87
N CYS A 37 6.74 -1.12 4.30
CA CYS A 37 6.71 -1.69 2.95
C CYS A 37 7.04 -0.60 1.92
N VAL A 38 8.08 -0.82 1.11
CA VAL A 38 8.47 0.11 0.04
C VAL A 38 7.80 -0.28 -1.27
N VAL A 39 7.16 0.70 -1.92
CA VAL A 39 6.64 0.58 -3.29
C VAL A 39 7.52 1.40 -4.22
N ALA A 40 7.91 0.83 -5.36
CA ALA A 40 8.76 1.50 -6.34
C ALA A 40 8.20 1.33 -7.76
N LEU A 41 8.38 2.37 -8.58
CA LEU A 41 8.16 2.28 -10.02
C LEU A 41 9.42 1.71 -10.68
N ALA A 42 9.23 0.75 -11.59
CA ALA A 42 10.30 0.16 -12.37
C ALA A 42 9.91 0.15 -13.85
N TRP A 43 10.86 0.50 -14.72
CA TRP A 43 10.73 0.46 -16.17
C TRP A 43 12.01 -0.08 -16.79
N TRP A 44 11.91 -0.58 -18.02
CA TRP A 44 13.10 -0.87 -18.85
C TRP A 44 13.93 0.41 -19.02
N PRO A 45 15.28 0.37 -19.17
CA PRO A 45 16.14 1.57 -19.27
C PRO A 45 15.90 2.37 -20.56
N GLN A 46 14.73 2.99 -20.64
CA GLN A 46 14.25 3.84 -21.69
C GLN A 46 13.53 5.01 -21.01
N ASP A 47 14.27 6.11 -20.86
CA ASP A 47 13.72 7.30 -20.23
C ASP A 47 12.90 8.05 -21.29
N THR A 48 11.58 7.94 -21.14
CA THR A 48 10.62 8.61 -22.02
C THR A 48 9.90 9.70 -21.23
N GLY A 49 9.39 10.72 -21.94
CA GLY A 49 8.56 11.75 -21.31
C GLY A 49 7.34 11.19 -20.58
N LEU A 50 6.79 10.06 -21.04
CA LEU A 50 5.66 9.39 -20.40
C LEU A 50 6.05 8.75 -19.06
N VAL A 51 7.24 8.16 -18.97
CA VAL A 51 7.78 7.62 -17.71
C VAL A 51 8.01 8.75 -16.71
N ALA A 52 8.56 9.88 -17.16
CA ALA A 52 8.74 11.06 -16.31
C ALA A 52 7.41 11.58 -15.75
N GLN A 53 6.39 11.72 -16.60
CA GLN A 53 5.05 12.15 -16.18
C GLN A 53 4.40 11.15 -15.20
N LEU A 54 4.53 9.84 -15.44
CA LEU A 54 4.04 8.83 -14.50
C LEU A 54 4.72 8.93 -13.13
N ALA A 55 6.05 9.13 -13.12
CA ALA A 55 6.81 9.28 -11.89
C ALA A 55 6.43 10.55 -11.13
N GLU A 56 6.13 11.65 -11.82
CA GLU A 56 5.65 12.89 -11.22
C GLU A 56 4.32 12.67 -10.48
N VAL A 57 3.32 12.11 -11.19
CA VAL A 57 2.00 11.81 -10.61
C VAL A 57 2.13 10.87 -9.41
N ALA A 58 2.91 9.79 -9.52
CA ALA A 58 3.09 8.86 -8.42
C ALA A 58 3.73 9.50 -7.18
N ASN A 59 4.65 10.45 -7.37
CA ASN A 59 5.30 11.15 -6.27
C ASN A 59 4.38 12.18 -5.58
N GLU A 60 3.45 12.79 -6.31
CA GLU A 60 2.44 13.69 -5.73
C GLU A 60 1.60 12.95 -4.66
N PHE A 61 1.08 11.77 -5.00
CA PHE A 61 0.29 10.96 -4.07
C PHE A 61 1.10 10.45 -2.87
N ARG A 62 2.39 10.12 -3.08
CA ARG A 62 3.28 9.71 -1.98
C ARG A 62 3.48 10.83 -0.94
N LEU A 63 3.59 12.08 -1.38
CA LEU A 63 3.79 13.22 -0.49
C LEU A 63 2.51 13.62 0.26
N ALA A 64 1.34 13.41 -0.36
CA ALA A 64 0.04 13.67 0.25
C ALA A 64 -0.28 12.72 1.43
N ASP A 65 0.16 11.45 1.36
CA ASP A 65 -0.05 10.45 2.40
C ASP A 65 1.02 10.50 3.53
N GLY A 66 1.98 11.42 3.46
CA GLY A 66 3.16 11.50 4.34
C GLY A 66 2.93 12.07 5.75
N THR A 67 1.73 11.94 6.33
CA THR A 67 1.48 12.32 7.73
C THR A 67 1.19 11.09 8.59
N ILE A 68 2.23 10.40 9.04
CA ILE A 68 2.35 9.77 10.38
C ILE A 68 3.83 9.81 10.79
#